data_AF-A0A9X9M4Z0-F1
#
_entry.id   AF-A0A9X9M4Z0-F1
#
_cell.length_a   1.000
_cell.length_b   1.000
_cell.length_c   1.000
_cell.angle_alpha   90.00
_cell.angle_beta   90.00
_cell.angle_gamma   90.00
#
_symmetry.space_group_name_H-M   'P 1'
#
loop_
_entity.id
_entity.type
_entity.pdbx_description
1 polymer ?
#
loop_
_entity_poly.entity_id
_entity_poly.type
_entity_poly.pdbx_seq_one_letter_code
_entity_poly.pdbx_strand_id
1 'polypeptide(L)'
;VLLCGPVGPKLHELLDDNVFVPPESLQEVDEFHLILEYQAGEEWGRLKAPHANRFIFSHDLSNGAMNMLEVFVSSLEEFQPDLVVLSGLHMMEGQSKELQRKRLLEVVSSISDIPTGIPVHLELASMTNKELMRSIMHQQVFPAVTSLGLNEQELLFLSQAASGPHSSLSSWNGIPDVGMVSDILFWILKEHGRSKSRASDLTRIHFHTLVYHILATVDGHWANQLAAVAAGARVAGTQACATDTIDASRVSLRAPREFMTSHSEAGSKIVINPNEPVAEWHREGISFHFTPVLVCKDPIRTVGLGDAISAEGLFYSEVRPRS
;
A
#
# COMPACT_ATOMS: atom_id res chain seq x y z
N VAL A 1 11.05 10.75 12.44
CA VAL A 1 9.70 10.48 11.85
C VAL A 1 8.67 10.73 12.94
N LEU A 2 7.54 11.38 12.65
CA LEU A 2 6.42 11.47 13.60
C LEU A 2 5.47 10.30 13.37
N LEU A 3 5.03 9.64 14.44
CA LEU A 3 4.06 8.55 14.40
C LEU A 3 2.94 8.80 15.42
N CYS A 4 1.69 8.71 14.97
CA CYS A 4 0.52 8.68 15.84
C CYS A 4 -0.28 7.39 15.62
N GLY A 5 -0.83 6.88 16.72
CA GLY A 5 -1.54 5.61 16.81
C GLY A 5 -1.73 5.21 18.26
N PRO A 6 -2.44 4.11 18.55
CA PRO A 6 -2.61 3.64 19.92
C PRO A 6 -1.31 3.02 20.45
N VAL A 7 -0.37 3.87 20.89
CA VAL A 7 0.98 3.47 21.28
C VAL A 7 1.05 3.25 22.79
N GLY A 8 1.03 1.99 23.20
CA GLY A 8 1.30 1.60 24.58
C GLY A 8 2.81 1.48 24.87
N PRO A 9 3.18 1.14 26.11
CA PRO A 9 4.57 1.05 26.53
C PRO A 9 5.34 -0.01 25.75
N LYS A 10 4.73 -1.15 25.38
CA LYS A 10 5.44 -2.20 24.66
C LYS A 10 5.70 -1.82 23.21
N LEU A 11 4.73 -1.21 22.53
CA LEU A 11 4.92 -0.72 21.17
C LEU A 11 5.97 0.39 21.16
N HIS A 12 5.95 1.31 22.13
CA HIS A 12 6.97 2.35 22.24
C HIS A 12 8.38 1.77 22.40
N GLU A 13 8.56 0.72 23.20
CA GLU A 13 9.85 0.00 23.33
C GLU A 13 10.29 -0.70 22.03
N LEU A 14 9.34 -1.14 21.20
CA LEU A 14 9.62 -1.84 19.94
C LEU A 14 9.89 -0.90 18.76
N LEU A 15 9.48 0.36 18.86
CA LEU A 15 9.76 1.39 17.86
C LEU A 15 11.23 1.79 17.91
N ASP A 16 11.74 2.25 16.77
CA ASP A 16 13.10 2.81 16.69
C ASP A 16 13.17 4.12 17.48
N ASP A 17 14.30 4.38 18.15
CA ASP A 17 14.53 5.58 18.96
C ASP A 17 14.36 6.90 18.16
N ASN A 18 14.46 6.85 16.83
CA ASN A 18 14.27 8.00 15.94
C ASN A 18 12.79 8.26 15.58
N VAL A 19 11.87 7.44 16.07
CA VAL A 19 10.42 7.64 15.94
C VAL A 19 9.95 8.51 17.09
N PHE A 20 9.49 9.71 16.75
CA PHE A 20 8.86 10.60 17.70
C PHE A 20 7.37 10.30 17.77
N VAL A 21 6.90 9.90 18.96
CA VAL A 21 5.47 9.72 19.26
C VAL A 21 5.02 10.88 20.14
N PRO A 22 4.04 11.70 19.72
CA PRO A 22 3.52 12.77 20.56
C PRO A 22 3.01 12.22 21.90
N PRO A 23 3.23 12.90 23.04
CA PRO A 23 2.73 12.46 24.34
C PRO A 23 1.23 12.17 24.37
N GLU A 24 0.44 12.95 23.61
CA GLU A 24 -0.99 12.78 23.44
C GLU A 24 -1.36 11.48 22.70
N SER A 25 -0.39 10.88 22.00
CA SER A 25 -0.54 9.60 21.32
C SER A 25 -0.09 8.39 22.14
N LEU A 26 0.50 8.61 23.32
CA LEU A 26 0.88 7.54 24.25
C LEU A 26 -0.32 7.14 25.11
N GLN A 27 -0.47 5.83 25.33
CA GLN A 27 -1.52 5.26 26.17
C GLN A 27 -0.97 4.24 27.17
N GLU A 28 -1.74 3.91 28.19
CA GLU A 28 -1.30 3.01 29.27
C GLU A 28 -1.18 1.54 28.83
N VAL A 29 -1.95 1.13 27.81
CA VAL A 29 -2.07 -0.28 27.38
C VAL A 29 -1.88 -0.38 25.88
N ASP A 30 -1.17 -1.40 25.41
CA ASP A 30 -0.99 -1.68 23.98
C ASP A 30 -2.19 -2.40 23.35
N GLU A 31 -2.41 -2.16 22.05
CA GLU A 31 -3.35 -2.94 21.24
C GLU A 31 -2.66 -4.20 20.68
N PHE A 32 -2.80 -5.32 21.40
CA PHE A 32 -2.18 -6.59 20.99
C PHE A 32 -3.03 -7.32 19.94
N HIS A 33 -2.38 -7.67 18.82
CA HIS A 33 -2.88 -8.63 17.85
C HIS A 33 -2.16 -9.96 18.06
N LEU A 34 -2.89 -10.98 18.45
CA LEU A 34 -2.33 -12.29 18.76
C LEU A 34 -2.35 -13.15 17.50
N ILE A 35 -1.15 -13.42 16.97
CA ILE A 35 -0.93 -14.28 15.81
C ILE A 35 -0.51 -15.66 16.31
N LEU A 36 -1.41 -16.64 16.22
CA LEU A 36 -1.16 -18.03 16.57
C LEU A 36 -0.80 -18.79 15.29
N GLU A 37 0.48 -19.03 15.10
CA GLU A 37 0.99 -19.81 13.98
C GLU A 37 0.98 -21.31 14.28
N TYR A 38 0.80 -22.11 13.24
CA TYR A 38 0.97 -23.55 13.28
C TYR A 38 1.60 -24.05 11.98
N GLN A 39 2.49 -25.03 12.07
CA GLN A 39 3.21 -25.59 10.94
C GLN A 39 2.44 -26.75 10.28
N ALA A 40 2.76 -27.03 9.02
CA ALA A 40 2.24 -28.22 8.36
C ALA A 40 2.71 -29.47 9.11
N GLY A 41 1.76 -30.30 9.53
CA GLY A 41 2.01 -31.52 10.30
C GLY A 41 2.14 -31.33 11.81
N GLU A 42 2.02 -30.11 12.33
CA GLU A 42 2.02 -29.85 13.78
C GLU A 42 0.82 -30.52 14.47
N GLU A 43 1.07 -31.12 15.65
CA GLU A 43 0.08 -31.93 16.38
C GLU A 43 -0.23 -31.35 17.76
N TRP A 44 -1.51 -31.24 18.11
CA TRP A 44 -1.98 -30.94 19.47
C TRP A 44 -3.05 -31.96 19.89
N GLY A 45 -2.63 -32.93 20.71
CA GLY A 45 -3.49 -34.05 21.12
C GLY A 45 -3.90 -34.92 19.93
N ARG A 46 -5.16 -34.80 19.49
CA ARG A 46 -5.69 -35.54 18.32
C ARG A 46 -5.78 -34.69 17.05
N LEU A 47 -5.42 -33.42 17.13
CA LEU A 47 -5.47 -32.50 15.99
C LEU A 47 -4.11 -32.50 15.30
N LYS A 48 -4.13 -32.48 13.96
CA LYS A 48 -2.93 -32.34 13.13
C LYS A 48 -3.20 -31.31 12.03
N ALA A 49 -2.35 -30.31 11.92
CA ALA A 49 -2.50 -29.27 10.91
C ALA A 49 -2.11 -29.82 9.52
N PRO A 50 -2.98 -29.74 8.49
CA PRO A 50 -2.63 -30.21 7.14
C PRO A 50 -1.68 -29.26 6.40
N HIS A 51 -1.67 -27.99 6.79
CA HIS A 51 -0.90 -26.92 6.16
C HIS A 51 -0.36 -25.96 7.23
N ALA A 52 0.74 -25.29 6.92
CA ALA A 52 1.22 -24.18 7.73
C ALA A 52 0.30 -22.98 7.51
N ASN A 53 -0.19 -22.37 8.59
CA ASN A 53 -1.01 -21.17 8.52
C ASN A 53 -1.00 -20.45 9.87
N ARG A 54 -1.83 -19.41 9.99
CA ARG A 54 -1.98 -18.59 11.18
C ARG A 54 -3.45 -18.30 11.50
N PHE A 55 -3.77 -18.17 12.78
CA PHE A 55 -5.03 -17.64 13.28
C PHE A 55 -4.76 -16.34 14.01
N ILE A 56 -5.46 -15.27 13.66
CA ILE A 56 -5.24 -13.93 14.23
C ILE A 56 -6.51 -13.47 14.93
N PHE A 57 -6.39 -12.97 16.15
CA PHE A 57 -7.47 -12.30 16.86
C PHE A 57 -6.94 -11.16 17.73
N SER A 58 -7.80 -10.18 18.02
CA SER A 58 -7.51 -9.03 18.87
C SER A 58 -8.79 -8.52 19.55
N HIS A 59 -8.63 -7.60 20.49
CA HIS A 59 -9.72 -6.77 21.02
C HIS A 59 -9.39 -5.29 20.77
N ASP A 60 -9.17 -4.97 19.49
CA ASP A 60 -8.68 -3.66 19.08
C ASP A 60 -9.82 -2.72 18.70
N LEU A 61 -10.24 -1.93 19.69
CA LEU A 61 -11.26 -0.90 19.48
C LEU A 61 -10.65 0.40 18.98
N SER A 62 -9.39 0.68 19.33
CA SER A 62 -8.74 1.95 19.07
C SER A 62 -8.46 2.15 17.58
N ASN A 63 -7.85 1.16 16.93
CA ASN A 63 -7.61 1.21 15.50
C ASN A 63 -8.91 1.06 14.71
N GLY A 64 -9.84 0.22 15.17
CA GLY A 64 -11.14 0.02 14.53
C GLY A 64 -11.99 1.29 14.43
N ALA A 65 -11.84 2.22 15.39
CA ALA A 65 -12.52 3.50 15.39
C ALA A 65 -11.64 4.69 14.95
N MET A 66 -10.38 4.44 14.56
CA MET A 66 -9.38 5.46 14.25
C MET A 66 -9.29 6.56 15.32
N ASN A 67 -9.26 6.18 16.61
CA ASN A 67 -9.37 7.12 17.73
C ASN A 67 -8.22 8.14 17.83
N MET A 68 -7.11 7.88 17.15
CA MET A 68 -5.92 8.73 17.18
C MET A 68 -5.83 9.67 15.97
N LEU A 69 -6.86 9.70 15.12
CA LEU A 69 -6.90 10.58 13.95
C LEU A 69 -6.81 12.05 14.38
N GLU A 70 -7.59 12.47 15.39
CA GLU A 70 -7.61 13.84 15.86
C GLU A 70 -6.24 14.26 16.44
N VAL A 71 -5.59 13.38 17.20
CA VAL A 71 -4.24 13.60 17.75
C VAL A 71 -3.22 13.75 16.62
N PHE A 72 -3.24 12.83 15.65
CA PHE A 72 -2.38 12.89 14.48
C PHE A 72 -2.46 14.23 13.79
N VAL A 73 -3.68 14.68 13.49
CA VAL A 73 -3.93 15.91 12.73
C VAL A 73 -3.46 17.14 13.51
N SER A 74 -3.74 17.19 14.81
CA SER A 74 -3.27 18.30 15.67
C SER A 74 -1.75 18.42 15.73
N SER A 75 -1.02 17.30 15.58
CA SER A 75 0.45 17.30 15.63
C SER A 75 1.12 17.78 14.33
N LEU A 76 0.38 17.83 13.22
CA LEU A 76 0.95 18.17 11.91
C LEU A 76 1.38 19.64 11.81
N GLU A 77 0.68 20.55 12.49
CA GLU A 77 0.97 21.98 12.46
C GLU A 77 2.33 22.29 13.09
N GLU A 78 2.64 21.66 14.23
CA GLU A 78 3.94 21.82 14.91
C GLU A 78 5.06 21.06 14.19
N PHE A 79 4.77 19.84 13.72
CA PHE A 79 5.79 18.98 13.11
C PHE A 79 6.21 19.43 11.70
N GLN A 80 5.32 20.12 10.95
CA GLN A 80 5.57 20.62 9.59
C GLN A 80 6.16 19.55 8.64
N PRO A 81 5.42 18.46 8.37
CA PRO A 81 5.94 17.34 7.58
C PRO A 81 6.14 17.70 6.10
N ASP A 82 7.20 17.18 5.49
CA ASP A 82 7.38 17.21 4.03
C ASP A 82 6.54 16.12 3.30
N LEU A 83 6.07 15.11 4.02
CA LEU A 83 5.25 14.00 3.53
C LEU A 83 4.34 13.49 4.65
N VAL A 84 3.07 13.26 4.34
CA VAL A 84 2.10 12.67 5.25
C VAL A 84 1.69 11.30 4.74
N VAL A 85 1.73 10.28 5.59
CA VAL A 85 1.32 8.91 5.28
C VAL A 85 0.17 8.51 6.18
N LEU A 86 -0.93 8.06 5.58
CA LEU A 86 -2.13 7.61 6.27
C LEU A 86 -2.41 6.14 5.93
N SER A 87 -2.81 5.36 6.93
CA SER A 87 -3.36 4.02 6.75
C SER A 87 -4.44 3.74 7.82
N GLY A 88 -4.94 2.51 7.89
CA GLY A 88 -5.89 2.07 8.90
C GLY A 88 -7.38 2.27 8.54
N LEU A 89 -7.70 2.89 7.39
CA LEU A 89 -9.12 3.06 6.97
C LEU A 89 -9.87 1.72 6.88
N HIS A 90 -9.17 0.67 6.49
CA HIS A 90 -9.70 -0.69 6.39
C HIS A 90 -10.09 -1.29 7.75
N MET A 91 -9.48 -0.83 8.83
CA MET A 91 -9.80 -1.31 10.19
C MET A 91 -11.18 -0.84 10.66
N MET A 92 -11.77 0.16 10.00
CA MET A 92 -13.16 0.56 10.24
C MET A 92 -14.18 -0.46 9.69
N GLU A 93 -13.73 -1.50 8.98
CA GLU A 93 -14.60 -2.58 8.54
C GLU A 93 -15.27 -3.27 9.75
N GLY A 94 -16.57 -3.51 9.66
CA GLY A 94 -17.38 -4.02 10.78
C GLY A 94 -17.92 -2.95 11.73
N GLN A 95 -17.46 -1.70 11.66
CA GLN A 95 -18.07 -0.57 12.36
C GLN A 95 -19.41 -0.13 11.72
N SER A 96 -20.16 0.73 12.42
CA SER A 96 -21.38 1.32 11.86
C SER A 96 -21.08 2.21 10.65
N LYS A 97 -22.01 2.24 9.69
CA LYS A 97 -21.89 3.08 8.49
C LYS A 97 -21.82 4.57 8.84
N GLU A 98 -22.51 4.99 9.90
CA GLU A 98 -22.50 6.34 10.42
C GLU A 98 -21.11 6.73 10.94
N LEU A 99 -20.44 5.81 11.67
CA LEU A 99 -19.08 6.04 12.17
C LEU A 99 -18.08 6.10 11.02
N GLN A 100 -18.15 5.15 10.09
CA GLN A 100 -17.30 5.14 8.88
C GLN A 100 -17.44 6.45 8.10
N ARG A 101 -18.67 6.89 7.82
CA ARG A 101 -18.94 8.15 7.11
C ARG A 101 -18.38 9.35 7.86
N LYS A 102 -18.55 9.39 9.20
CA LYS A 102 -18.01 10.47 10.04
C LYS A 102 -16.49 10.54 9.94
N ARG A 103 -15.81 9.40 10.13
CA ARG A 103 -14.35 9.31 10.09
C ARG A 103 -13.76 9.64 8.72
N LEU A 104 -14.38 9.19 7.63
CA LEU A 104 -13.93 9.55 6.28
C LEU A 104 -14.02 11.06 6.02
N LEU A 105 -15.06 11.73 6.51
CA LEU A 105 -15.16 13.19 6.42
C LEU A 105 -14.10 13.91 7.25
N GLU A 106 -13.81 13.41 8.45
CA GLU A 106 -12.75 13.96 9.31
C GLU A 106 -11.38 13.80 8.67
N VAL A 107 -11.09 12.64 8.06
CA VAL A 107 -9.85 12.40 7.29
C VAL A 107 -9.71 13.44 6.17
N VAL A 108 -10.77 13.66 5.38
CA VAL A 108 -10.73 14.59 4.25
C VAL A 108 -10.60 16.04 4.70
N SER A 109 -11.32 16.44 5.75
CA SER A 109 -11.18 17.75 6.36
C SER A 109 -9.74 17.98 6.80
N SER A 110 -9.17 17.00 7.50
CA SER A 110 -7.81 17.07 8.03
C SER A 110 -6.77 17.17 6.92
N ILE A 111 -6.94 16.40 5.83
CA ILE A 111 -6.05 16.51 4.66
C ILE A 111 -6.16 17.89 4.02
N SER A 112 -7.36 18.50 4.03
CA SER A 112 -7.57 19.83 3.47
C SER A 112 -6.91 20.95 4.29
N ASP A 113 -6.67 20.71 5.59
CA ASP A 113 -5.98 21.65 6.48
C ASP A 113 -4.45 21.57 6.35
N ILE A 114 -3.91 20.52 5.73
CA ILE A 114 -2.47 20.39 5.45
C ILE A 114 -2.06 21.43 4.39
N PRO A 115 -0.93 22.15 4.58
CA PRO A 115 -0.43 23.10 3.61
C PRO A 115 -0.36 22.55 2.18
N THR A 116 -0.82 23.34 1.22
CA THR A 116 -0.84 22.95 -0.20
C THR A 116 0.56 22.61 -0.69
N GLY A 117 0.71 21.45 -1.31
CA GLY A 117 1.99 21.00 -1.87
C GLY A 117 2.64 19.87 -1.07
N ILE A 118 2.25 19.66 0.19
CA ILE A 118 2.67 18.48 0.95
C ILE A 118 1.96 17.23 0.38
N PRO A 119 2.69 16.22 -0.10
CA PRO A 119 2.10 14.97 -0.53
C PRO A 119 1.45 14.22 0.63
N VAL A 120 0.27 13.67 0.36
CA VAL A 120 -0.39 12.70 1.24
C VAL A 120 -0.42 11.35 0.54
N HIS A 121 0.08 10.31 1.18
CA HIS A 121 0.00 8.93 0.73
C HIS A 121 -1.03 8.15 1.55
N LEU A 122 -1.89 7.39 0.88
CA LEU A 122 -2.78 6.42 1.51
C LEU A 122 -2.30 5.00 1.21
N GLU A 123 -1.97 4.22 2.24
CA GLU A 123 -1.75 2.78 2.12
C GLU A 123 -3.08 2.06 2.38
N LEU A 124 -3.62 1.38 1.36
CA LEU A 124 -4.76 0.49 1.48
C LEU A 124 -4.31 -0.94 1.76
N ALA A 125 -5.04 -1.62 2.64
CA ALA A 125 -4.79 -3.01 2.97
C ALA A 125 -6.10 -3.70 3.36
N SER A 126 -6.15 -5.03 3.26
CA SER A 126 -7.16 -5.93 3.84
C SER A 126 -8.61 -5.43 3.75
N MET A 127 -9.07 -5.05 2.55
CA MET A 127 -10.44 -4.55 2.35
C MET A 127 -11.39 -5.65 1.87
N THR A 128 -12.51 -5.86 2.57
CA THR A 128 -13.55 -6.81 2.10
C THR A 128 -14.96 -6.20 1.97
N ASN A 129 -15.17 -4.96 2.41
CA ASN A 129 -16.45 -4.26 2.32
C ASN A 129 -16.52 -3.35 1.09
N LYS A 130 -17.44 -3.67 0.15
CA LYS A 130 -17.58 -2.91 -1.11
C LYS A 130 -18.13 -1.51 -0.90
N GLU A 131 -19.06 -1.32 0.04
CA GLU A 131 -19.60 0.00 0.34
C GLU A 131 -18.53 0.93 0.91
N LEU A 132 -17.71 0.45 1.86
CA LEU A 132 -16.60 1.21 2.42
C LEU A 132 -15.55 1.52 1.35
N MET A 133 -15.20 0.54 0.50
CA MET A 133 -14.28 0.78 -0.62
C MET A 133 -14.81 1.86 -1.56
N ARG A 134 -16.08 1.78 -1.95
CA ARG A 134 -16.73 2.81 -2.78
C ARG A 134 -16.75 4.17 -2.07
N SER A 135 -16.96 4.22 -0.76
CA SER A 135 -16.87 5.44 0.02
C SER A 135 -15.45 6.02 0.00
N ILE A 136 -14.40 5.21 0.16
CA ILE A 136 -13.01 5.69 0.06
C ILE A 136 -12.72 6.24 -1.35
N MET A 137 -13.17 5.54 -2.40
CA MET A 137 -12.96 5.96 -3.80
C MET A 137 -13.75 7.22 -4.19
N HIS A 138 -15.05 7.25 -3.87
CA HIS A 138 -15.99 8.27 -4.37
C HIS A 138 -16.28 9.38 -3.35
N GLN A 139 -16.23 9.11 -2.05
CA GLN A 139 -16.53 10.07 -0.97
C GLN A 139 -15.26 10.76 -0.45
N GLN A 140 -14.50 11.33 -1.38
CA GLN A 140 -13.48 12.39 -1.18
C GLN A 140 -12.06 11.97 -0.77
N VAL A 141 -11.78 10.73 -0.34
CA VAL A 141 -10.41 10.38 0.07
C VAL A 141 -9.44 10.33 -1.11
N PHE A 142 -9.77 9.60 -2.19
CA PHE A 142 -8.90 9.54 -3.38
C PHE A 142 -8.59 10.93 -3.97
N PRO A 143 -9.57 11.82 -4.15
CA PRO A 143 -9.29 13.20 -4.57
C PRO A 143 -8.38 14.01 -3.65
N ALA A 144 -8.38 13.72 -2.34
CA ALA A 144 -7.61 14.46 -1.34
C ALA A 144 -6.16 13.97 -1.22
N VAL A 145 -5.85 12.74 -1.63
CA VAL A 145 -4.49 12.17 -1.51
C VAL A 145 -3.70 12.32 -2.80
N THR A 146 -2.38 12.41 -2.69
CA THR A 146 -1.46 12.50 -3.84
C THR A 146 -0.98 11.14 -4.34
N SER A 147 -0.91 10.17 -3.44
CA SER A 147 -0.40 8.84 -3.72
C SER A 147 -1.24 7.75 -3.05
N LEU A 148 -1.30 6.59 -3.69
CA LEU A 148 -1.93 5.37 -3.20
C LEU A 148 -0.90 4.23 -3.16
N GLY A 149 -0.97 3.35 -2.17
CA GLY A 149 -0.24 2.09 -2.10
C GLY A 149 -1.20 0.94 -1.82
N LEU A 150 -1.02 -0.19 -2.52
CA LEU A 150 -1.88 -1.37 -2.42
C LEU A 150 -1.30 -2.59 -3.14
N ASN A 151 -1.83 -3.77 -2.81
CA ASN A 151 -1.48 -5.04 -3.45
C ASN A 151 -2.53 -5.54 -4.47
N GLU A 152 -2.35 -6.76 -4.98
CA GLU A 152 -3.26 -7.37 -5.96
C GLU A 152 -4.69 -7.63 -5.45
N GLN A 153 -4.88 -7.94 -4.17
CA GLN A 153 -6.19 -8.18 -3.58
C GLN A 153 -6.99 -6.88 -3.54
N GLU A 154 -6.41 -5.81 -2.98
CA GLU A 154 -7.02 -4.49 -2.94
C GLU A 154 -7.27 -3.93 -4.36
N LEU A 155 -6.34 -4.12 -5.31
CA LEU A 155 -6.49 -3.65 -6.69
C LEU A 155 -7.69 -4.29 -7.40
N LEU A 156 -7.80 -5.62 -7.32
CA LEU A 156 -8.92 -6.33 -7.94
C LEU A 156 -10.24 -5.98 -7.25
N PHE A 157 -10.22 -5.87 -5.91
CA PHE A 157 -11.40 -5.51 -5.15
C PHE A 157 -11.89 -4.10 -5.48
N LEU A 158 -11.00 -3.13 -5.66
CA LEU A 158 -11.31 -1.79 -6.19
C LEU A 158 -12.05 -1.86 -7.52
N SER A 159 -11.50 -2.63 -8.47
CA SER A 159 -12.16 -2.82 -9.77
C SER A 159 -13.54 -3.45 -9.63
N GLN A 160 -13.69 -4.50 -8.81
CA GLN A 160 -14.97 -5.16 -8.55
C GLN A 160 -15.99 -4.25 -7.85
N ALA A 161 -15.55 -3.35 -6.98
CA ALA A 161 -16.41 -2.46 -6.20
C ALA A 161 -16.98 -1.31 -7.05
N ALA A 162 -16.21 -0.82 -8.02
CA ALA A 162 -16.56 0.33 -8.87
C ALA A 162 -16.75 -0.02 -10.36
N SER A 163 -16.89 -1.31 -10.68
CA SER A 163 -17.11 -1.82 -12.04
C SER A 163 -16.01 -1.41 -13.03
N GLY A 164 -14.75 -1.45 -12.58
CA GLY A 164 -13.57 -1.15 -13.39
C GLY A 164 -13.17 -2.28 -14.35
N PRO A 165 -12.01 -2.14 -15.04
CA PRO A 165 -11.45 -3.17 -15.91
C PRO A 165 -11.26 -4.49 -15.18
N HIS A 166 -11.62 -5.60 -15.81
CA HIS A 166 -11.47 -6.95 -15.24
C HIS A 166 -12.29 -7.20 -13.95
N SER A 167 -13.29 -6.37 -13.66
CA SER A 167 -14.19 -6.50 -12.50
C SER A 167 -15.01 -7.81 -12.45
N SER A 168 -15.13 -8.51 -13.57
CA SER A 168 -15.77 -9.83 -13.66
C SER A 168 -14.88 -10.97 -13.16
N LEU A 169 -13.57 -10.74 -13.01
CA LEU A 169 -12.64 -11.73 -12.47
C LEU A 169 -12.93 -11.91 -10.97
N SER A 170 -13.18 -13.15 -10.54
CA SER A 170 -13.47 -13.45 -9.13
C SER A 170 -12.24 -13.37 -8.24
N SER A 171 -11.09 -13.84 -8.74
CA SER A 171 -9.80 -13.84 -8.05
C SER A 171 -8.67 -14.00 -9.06
N TRP A 172 -7.45 -13.60 -8.69
CA TRP A 172 -6.26 -13.88 -9.49
C TRP A 172 -5.96 -15.39 -9.52
N ASN A 173 -5.69 -15.93 -10.71
CA ASN A 173 -5.28 -17.32 -10.86
C ASN A 173 -3.75 -17.40 -10.97
N GLY A 174 -3.08 -17.45 -9.82
CA GLY A 174 -1.62 -17.40 -9.73
C GLY A 174 -1.09 -15.96 -9.77
N ILE A 175 -0.01 -15.72 -10.52
CA ILE A 175 0.60 -14.39 -10.63
C ILE A 175 -0.37 -13.44 -11.36
N PRO A 176 -0.71 -12.27 -10.80
CA PRO A 176 -1.55 -11.29 -11.48
C PRO A 176 -0.95 -10.87 -12.84
N ASP A 177 -1.73 -10.95 -13.91
CA ASP A 177 -1.27 -10.56 -15.24
C ASP A 177 -0.92 -9.06 -15.26
N VAL A 178 0.29 -8.75 -15.75
CA VAL A 178 0.83 -7.37 -15.72
C VAL A 178 -0.04 -6.42 -16.53
N GLY A 179 -0.58 -6.86 -17.66
CA GLY A 179 -1.46 -6.06 -18.51
C GLY A 179 -2.78 -5.76 -17.83
N MET A 180 -3.40 -6.76 -17.20
CA MET A 180 -4.64 -6.58 -16.43
C MET A 180 -4.45 -5.64 -15.24
N VAL A 181 -3.36 -5.80 -14.48
CA VAL A 181 -3.01 -4.88 -13.38
C VAL A 181 -2.83 -3.45 -13.92
N SER A 182 -2.08 -3.30 -15.01
CA SER A 182 -1.82 -2.00 -15.63
C SER A 182 -3.09 -1.32 -16.13
N ASP A 183 -4.05 -2.08 -16.66
CA ASP A 183 -5.35 -1.56 -17.09
C ASP A 183 -6.15 -0.99 -15.91
N ILE A 184 -6.15 -1.65 -14.74
CA ILE A 184 -6.84 -1.17 -13.55
C ILE A 184 -6.13 0.08 -13.00
N LEU A 185 -4.81 0.07 -12.90
CA LEU A 185 -4.01 1.23 -12.44
C LEU A 185 -4.24 2.45 -13.34
N PHE A 186 -4.21 2.24 -14.65
CA PHE A 186 -4.54 3.26 -15.64
C PHE A 186 -5.94 3.82 -15.42
N TRP A 187 -6.94 2.95 -15.31
CA TRP A 187 -8.33 3.34 -15.08
C TRP A 187 -8.49 4.13 -13.77
N ILE A 188 -7.84 3.76 -12.67
CA ILE A 188 -7.90 4.52 -11.42
C ILE A 188 -7.35 5.94 -11.64
N LEU A 189 -6.19 6.09 -12.27
CA LEU A 189 -5.60 7.41 -12.51
C LEU A 189 -6.44 8.25 -13.51
N LYS A 190 -7.11 7.62 -14.48
CA LYS A 190 -8.00 8.32 -15.41
C LYS A 190 -9.33 8.72 -14.78
N GLU A 191 -9.96 7.84 -14.01
CA GLU A 191 -11.30 8.05 -13.43
C GLU A 191 -11.31 8.72 -12.05
N HIS A 192 -10.19 8.66 -11.33
CA HIS A 192 -10.07 9.23 -9.98
C HIS A 192 -8.82 10.10 -9.79
N GLY A 193 -7.82 9.97 -10.65
CA GLY A 193 -6.62 10.81 -10.61
C GLY A 193 -6.85 12.23 -11.10
N ARG A 194 -5.78 13.03 -10.96
CA ARG A 194 -5.71 14.44 -11.37
C ARG A 194 -5.96 14.58 -12.88
N SER A 195 -6.83 15.51 -13.24
CA SER A 195 -7.08 15.88 -14.63
C SER A 195 -7.51 17.34 -14.73
N LYS A 196 -7.52 17.93 -15.94
CA LYS A 196 -7.95 19.32 -16.14
C LYS A 196 -9.39 19.60 -15.69
N SER A 197 -10.25 18.59 -15.67
CA SER A 197 -11.67 18.70 -15.31
C SER A 197 -12.00 18.20 -13.91
N ARG A 198 -11.05 17.59 -13.20
CA ARG A 198 -11.27 17.00 -11.87
C ARG A 198 -10.35 17.62 -10.84
N ALA A 199 -10.94 18.14 -9.76
CA ALA A 199 -10.22 18.52 -8.56
C ALA A 199 -9.81 17.26 -7.76
N SER A 200 -8.79 16.57 -8.25
CA SER A 200 -8.15 15.44 -7.60
C SER A 200 -6.64 15.68 -7.59
N ASP A 201 -6.00 15.34 -6.48
CA ASP A 201 -4.54 15.43 -6.33
C ASP A 201 -3.83 14.08 -6.54
N LEU A 202 -4.59 13.00 -6.75
CA LEU A 202 -4.04 11.66 -6.94
C LEU A 202 -3.27 11.57 -8.26
N THR A 203 -1.96 11.34 -8.14
CA THR A 203 -1.02 11.32 -9.27
C THR A 203 -0.04 10.15 -9.21
N ARG A 204 -0.09 9.30 -8.18
CA ARG A 204 0.83 8.16 -7.99
C ARG A 204 0.10 6.96 -7.41
N ILE A 205 0.38 5.77 -7.94
CA ILE A 205 -0.02 4.49 -7.34
C ILE A 205 1.21 3.58 -7.29
N HIS A 206 1.58 3.13 -6.09
CA HIS A 206 2.60 2.11 -5.89
C HIS A 206 1.90 0.75 -5.70
N PHE A 207 1.85 -0.02 -6.77
CA PHE A 207 1.33 -1.38 -6.76
C PHE A 207 2.44 -2.35 -6.40
N HIS A 208 2.20 -3.21 -5.41
CA HIS A 208 3.15 -4.23 -4.99
C HIS A 208 2.47 -5.60 -4.89
N THR A 209 3.00 -6.59 -5.62
CA THR A 209 2.61 -7.99 -5.43
C THR A 209 3.86 -8.84 -5.19
N LEU A 210 3.68 -10.11 -4.83
CA LEU A 210 4.76 -11.00 -4.40
C LEU A 210 5.96 -11.04 -5.35
N VAL A 211 5.73 -11.01 -6.67
CA VAL A 211 6.77 -11.30 -7.67
C VAL A 211 7.16 -10.11 -8.55
N TYR A 212 6.43 -9.00 -8.51
CA TYR A 212 6.77 -7.75 -9.22
C TYR A 212 6.07 -6.56 -8.59
N HIS A 213 6.64 -5.37 -8.77
CA HIS A 213 6.00 -4.10 -8.40
C HIS A 213 5.79 -3.23 -9.65
N ILE A 214 4.80 -2.34 -9.59
CA ILE A 214 4.56 -1.30 -10.60
C ILE A 214 4.36 0.03 -9.89
N LEU A 215 5.09 1.05 -10.34
CA LEU A 215 4.89 2.42 -9.92
C LEU A 215 4.28 3.21 -11.09
N ALA A 216 2.98 3.49 -10.99
CA ALA A 216 2.22 4.24 -12.00
C ALA A 216 2.09 5.70 -11.56
N THR A 217 2.42 6.64 -12.45
CA THR A 217 2.39 8.07 -12.14
C THR A 217 1.81 8.89 -13.28
N VAL A 218 1.00 9.89 -12.95
CA VAL A 218 0.62 10.96 -13.89
C VAL A 218 1.86 11.79 -14.20
N ASP A 219 2.12 12.02 -15.48
CA ASP A 219 3.36 12.63 -15.96
C ASP A 219 3.55 14.05 -15.40
N GLY A 220 4.81 14.40 -15.11
CA GLY A 220 5.20 15.74 -14.66
C GLY A 220 5.07 16.00 -13.16
N HIS A 221 4.52 15.06 -12.37
CA HIS A 221 4.32 15.24 -10.92
C HIS A 221 5.40 14.61 -10.03
N TRP A 222 6.09 13.57 -10.52
CA TRP A 222 7.04 12.78 -9.72
C TRP A 222 8.35 12.57 -10.48
N ALA A 223 9.45 12.45 -9.74
CA ALA A 223 10.79 12.14 -10.26
C ALA A 223 11.44 10.99 -9.48
N ASN A 224 12.48 10.41 -10.06
CA ASN A 224 13.25 9.27 -9.52
C ASN A 224 12.46 7.94 -9.38
N GLN A 225 11.40 7.78 -10.18
CA GLN A 225 10.47 6.65 -10.07
C GLN A 225 11.09 5.29 -10.45
N LEU A 226 12.11 5.28 -11.33
CA LEU A 226 12.88 4.07 -11.65
C LEU A 226 13.61 3.53 -10.42
N ALA A 227 14.31 4.39 -9.68
CA ALA A 227 15.01 3.99 -8.46
C ALA A 227 14.02 3.67 -7.34
N ALA A 228 12.92 4.42 -7.24
CA ALA A 228 11.89 4.21 -6.23
C ALA A 228 11.23 2.82 -6.31
N VAL A 229 10.79 2.40 -7.52
CA VAL A 229 10.19 1.07 -7.68
C VAL A 229 11.21 -0.05 -7.45
N ALA A 230 12.46 0.16 -7.87
CA ALA A 230 13.56 -0.79 -7.64
C ALA A 230 13.91 -0.91 -6.15
N ALA A 231 13.93 0.20 -5.41
CA ALA A 231 14.18 0.21 -3.97
C ALA A 231 13.07 -0.54 -3.22
N GLY A 232 11.80 -0.27 -3.56
CA GLY A 232 10.65 -1.03 -3.07
C GLY A 232 10.78 -2.54 -3.32
N ALA A 233 11.16 -2.95 -4.53
CA ALA A 233 11.39 -4.37 -4.85
C ALA A 233 12.59 -4.99 -4.12
N ARG A 234 13.63 -4.19 -3.85
CA ARG A 234 14.82 -4.63 -3.10
C ARG A 234 14.52 -4.82 -1.62
N VAL A 235 13.76 -3.90 -1.00
CA VAL A 235 13.38 -4.04 0.42
C VAL A 235 12.50 -5.26 0.64
N ALA A 236 11.63 -5.60 -0.32
CA ALA A 236 10.83 -6.83 -0.28
C ALA A 236 11.70 -8.10 -0.11
N GLY A 237 12.82 -8.20 -0.83
CA GLY A 237 13.73 -9.34 -0.75
C GLY A 237 14.56 -9.36 0.54
N THR A 238 15.17 -8.22 0.88
CA THR A 238 16.06 -8.08 2.05
C THR A 238 15.32 -8.24 3.38
N GLN A 239 14.17 -7.56 3.54
CA GLN A 239 13.37 -7.67 4.76
C GLN A 239 12.76 -9.07 4.93
N ALA A 240 12.26 -9.69 3.85
CA ALA A 240 11.73 -11.05 3.91
C ALA A 240 12.80 -12.06 4.35
N CYS A 241 14.03 -11.92 3.85
CA CYS A 241 15.16 -12.78 4.21
C CYS A 241 15.88 -12.38 5.51
N ALA A 242 15.51 -11.23 6.11
CA ALA A 242 16.19 -10.59 7.24
C ALA A 242 17.70 -10.42 7.00
N THR A 243 18.07 -9.82 5.88
CA THR A 243 19.47 -9.52 5.50
C THR A 243 19.65 -8.06 5.12
N ASP A 244 20.80 -7.46 5.41
CA ASP A 244 21.07 -6.05 5.09
C ASP A 244 21.14 -5.79 3.57
N THR A 245 21.62 -6.79 2.82
CA THR A 245 21.71 -6.75 1.35
C THR A 245 21.13 -8.03 0.76
N ILE A 246 20.90 -8.04 -0.56
CA ILE A 246 20.34 -9.20 -1.25
C ILE A 246 21.35 -10.36 -1.21
N ASP A 247 20.96 -11.46 -0.55
CA ASP A 247 21.64 -12.75 -0.69
C ASP A 247 21.10 -13.48 -1.92
N ALA A 248 21.88 -13.43 -3.01
CA ALA A 248 21.53 -14.06 -4.28
C ALA A 248 21.26 -15.58 -4.16
N SER A 249 21.83 -16.25 -3.14
CA SER A 249 21.62 -17.68 -2.90
C SER A 249 20.26 -17.99 -2.27
N ARG A 250 19.62 -17.01 -1.62
CA ARG A 250 18.36 -17.16 -0.88
C ARG A 250 17.14 -16.58 -1.61
N VAL A 251 17.33 -15.90 -2.74
CA VAL A 251 16.25 -15.32 -3.53
C VAL A 251 15.95 -16.10 -4.81
N SER A 252 14.80 -15.81 -5.42
CA SER A 252 14.37 -16.40 -6.69
C SER A 252 13.60 -15.36 -7.50
N LEU A 253 13.94 -15.22 -8.78
CA LEU A 253 13.16 -14.45 -9.74
C LEU A 253 11.93 -15.27 -10.15
N ARG A 254 10.73 -14.75 -9.88
CA ARG A 254 9.45 -15.47 -10.13
C ARG A 254 8.47 -14.72 -11.04
N ALA A 255 8.81 -13.50 -11.46
CA ALA A 255 8.02 -12.74 -12.43
C ALA A 255 7.97 -13.44 -13.79
N PRO A 256 6.92 -13.20 -14.60
CA PRO A 256 6.87 -13.69 -15.98
C PRO A 256 8.03 -13.11 -16.79
N ARG A 257 8.73 -13.95 -17.59
CA ARG A 257 9.86 -13.51 -18.43
C ARG A 257 9.44 -12.54 -19.53
N GLU A 258 8.22 -12.68 -20.00
CA GLU A 258 7.60 -11.80 -20.99
C GLU A 258 6.15 -11.51 -20.59
N PHE A 259 5.68 -10.30 -20.88
CA PHE A 259 4.33 -9.86 -20.56
C PHE A 259 3.86 -8.76 -21.53
N MET A 260 2.55 -8.53 -21.57
CA MET A 260 1.93 -7.42 -22.29
C MET A 260 1.66 -6.26 -21.34
N THR A 261 1.85 -5.02 -21.80
CA THR A 261 1.61 -3.82 -20.95
C THR A 261 0.14 -3.44 -20.78
N SER A 262 -0.77 -4.08 -21.52
CA SER A 262 -2.22 -3.95 -21.40
C SER A 262 -2.86 -5.23 -21.94
N HIS A 263 -3.99 -5.64 -21.35
CA HIS A 263 -4.80 -6.74 -21.85
C HIS A 263 -6.03 -6.23 -22.62
N SER A 264 -6.56 -5.06 -22.24
CA SER A 264 -7.73 -4.44 -22.87
C SER A 264 -7.42 -3.69 -24.17
N GLU A 265 -6.19 -3.21 -24.35
CA GLU A 265 -5.74 -2.49 -25.54
C GLU A 265 -4.54 -3.18 -26.22
N ALA A 266 -4.12 -2.65 -27.37
CA ALA A 266 -2.90 -3.08 -28.04
C ALA A 266 -1.66 -2.66 -27.23
N GLY A 267 -1.37 -3.40 -26.14
CA GLY A 267 -0.18 -3.23 -25.33
C GLY A 267 1.10 -3.62 -26.08
N SER A 268 2.24 -3.15 -25.58
CA SER A 268 3.55 -3.60 -26.05
C SER A 268 3.94 -4.89 -25.33
N LYS A 269 4.67 -5.77 -26.03
CA LYS A 269 5.29 -6.93 -25.40
C LYS A 269 6.64 -6.54 -24.80
N ILE A 270 6.83 -6.80 -23.51
CA ILE A 270 8.10 -6.59 -22.80
C ILE A 270 8.72 -7.95 -22.49
N VAL A 271 10.05 -8.04 -22.65
CA VAL A 271 10.86 -9.19 -22.23
C VAL A 271 11.85 -8.71 -21.18
N ILE A 272 11.86 -9.35 -20.01
CA ILE A 272 12.71 -8.93 -18.87
C ILE A 272 14.18 -9.21 -19.20
N ASN A 273 15.00 -8.15 -19.15
CA ASN A 273 16.45 -8.22 -19.17
C ASN A 273 16.98 -8.10 -17.72
N PRO A 274 17.59 -9.14 -17.13
CA PRO A 274 18.11 -9.06 -15.76
C PRO A 274 19.17 -7.97 -15.54
N ASN A 275 19.88 -7.53 -16.59
CA ASN A 275 20.86 -6.44 -16.51
C ASN A 275 20.20 -5.04 -16.57
N GLU A 276 18.94 -4.97 -17.01
CA GLU A 276 18.11 -3.76 -17.08
C GLU A 276 16.71 -4.08 -16.51
N PRO A 277 16.62 -4.36 -15.20
CA PRO A 277 15.44 -5.01 -14.61
C PRO A 277 14.25 -4.08 -14.42
N VAL A 278 14.41 -2.77 -14.61
CA VAL A 278 13.32 -1.80 -14.51
C VAL A 278 12.85 -1.45 -15.92
N ALA A 279 11.62 -1.83 -16.24
CA ALA A 279 10.99 -1.54 -17.52
C ALA A 279 10.09 -0.31 -17.38
N GLU A 280 10.07 0.53 -18.41
CA GLU A 280 9.25 1.74 -18.47
C GLU A 280 8.36 1.72 -19.71
N TRP A 281 7.10 2.14 -19.56
CA TRP A 281 6.22 2.46 -20.69
C TRP A 281 5.26 3.59 -20.33
N HIS A 282 4.69 4.21 -21.36
CA HIS A 282 3.77 5.34 -21.23
C HIS A 282 2.42 5.03 -21.87
N ARG A 283 1.35 5.54 -21.28
CA ARG A 283 -0.02 5.48 -21.81
C ARG A 283 -0.76 6.76 -21.45
N GLU A 284 -1.03 7.59 -22.47
CA GLU A 284 -1.86 8.81 -22.36
C GLU A 284 -1.50 9.76 -21.19
N GLY A 285 -0.22 10.10 -21.04
CA GLY A 285 0.22 11.01 -19.98
C GLY A 285 0.35 10.35 -18.60
N ILE A 286 0.37 9.01 -18.56
CA ILE A 286 0.68 8.20 -17.38
C ILE A 286 1.89 7.32 -17.72
N SER A 287 2.90 7.37 -16.87
CA SER A 287 4.10 6.55 -16.93
C SER A 287 4.01 5.38 -15.95
N PHE A 288 4.48 4.21 -16.39
CA PHE A 288 4.51 2.99 -15.59
C PHE A 288 5.95 2.50 -15.50
N HIS A 289 6.38 2.19 -14.27
CA HIS A 289 7.70 1.66 -14.00
C HIS A 289 7.52 0.28 -13.36
N PHE A 290 7.91 -0.78 -14.05
CA PHE A 290 7.81 -2.15 -13.59
C PHE A 290 9.18 -2.66 -13.17
N THR A 291 9.23 -3.47 -12.11
CA THR A 291 10.42 -4.27 -11.82
C THR A 291 10.03 -5.58 -11.15
N PRO A 292 10.71 -6.70 -11.45
CA PRO A 292 10.45 -7.95 -10.77
C PRO A 292 11.05 -7.94 -9.36
N VAL A 293 10.46 -8.73 -8.46
CA VAL A 293 10.96 -8.92 -7.09
C VAL A 293 11.90 -10.12 -7.04
N LEU A 294 13.00 -9.97 -6.29
CA LEU A 294 13.85 -11.09 -5.89
C LEU A 294 13.26 -11.74 -4.63
N VAL A 295 12.35 -12.69 -4.83
CA VAL A 295 11.53 -13.27 -3.77
C VAL A 295 12.39 -14.16 -2.86
N CYS A 296 12.40 -13.88 -1.56
CA CYS A 296 13.06 -14.73 -0.58
C CYS A 296 12.45 -16.15 -0.60
N LYS A 297 13.29 -17.18 -0.73
CA LYS A 297 12.86 -18.58 -0.77
C LYS A 297 12.45 -19.09 0.61
N ASP A 298 13.16 -18.62 1.64
CA ASP A 298 13.02 -19.03 3.03
C ASP A 298 12.79 -17.78 3.91
N PRO A 299 11.58 -17.20 3.87
CA PRO A 299 11.29 -15.94 4.54
C PRO A 299 11.20 -16.12 6.06
N ILE A 300 11.71 -15.13 6.79
CA ILE A 300 11.65 -15.06 8.26
C ILE A 300 10.48 -14.17 8.71
N ARG A 301 10.22 -13.06 7.99
CA ARG A 301 9.14 -12.11 8.29
C ARG A 301 8.54 -11.54 7.02
N THR A 302 7.24 -11.78 6.79
CA THR A 302 6.49 -11.25 5.63
C THR A 302 5.33 -10.35 6.03
N VAL A 303 4.93 -10.36 7.31
CA VAL A 303 3.93 -9.42 7.84
C VAL A 303 4.50 -8.00 7.84
N GLY A 304 3.74 -7.05 7.30
CA GLY A 304 4.13 -5.65 7.14
C GLY A 304 5.09 -5.38 5.98
N LEU A 305 5.31 -6.35 5.07
CA LEU A 305 6.23 -6.17 3.96
C LEU A 305 5.73 -5.11 2.95
N GLY A 306 4.42 -5.05 2.69
CA GLY A 306 3.80 -4.03 1.84
C GLY A 306 4.05 -2.61 2.37
N ASP A 307 3.91 -2.40 3.68
CA ASP A 307 4.15 -1.11 4.32
C ASP A 307 5.61 -0.65 4.14
N ALA A 308 6.57 -1.56 4.32
CA ALA A 308 7.99 -1.29 4.10
C ALA A 308 8.30 -0.99 2.61
N ILE A 309 7.67 -1.73 1.68
CA ILE A 309 7.79 -1.49 0.24
C ILE A 309 7.30 -0.09 -0.12
N SER A 310 6.12 0.31 0.38
CA SER A 310 5.56 1.63 0.13
C SER A 310 6.39 2.75 0.74
N ALA A 311 6.87 2.58 1.97
CA ALA A 311 7.75 3.52 2.65
C ALA A 311 9.07 3.74 1.87
N GLU A 312 9.75 2.66 1.46
CA GLU A 312 10.98 2.73 0.67
C GLU A 312 10.73 3.39 -0.70
N GLY A 313 9.61 3.04 -1.36
CA GLY A 313 9.21 3.65 -2.61
C GLY A 313 8.90 5.15 -2.48
N LEU A 314 8.39 5.61 -1.34
CA LEU A 314 8.19 7.04 -1.07
C LEU A 314 9.49 7.75 -0.73
N PHE A 315 10.35 7.13 0.08
CA PHE A 315 11.65 7.67 0.47
C PHE A 315 12.55 7.98 -0.73
N TYR A 316 12.48 7.15 -1.78
CA TYR A 316 13.20 7.35 -3.02
C TYR A 316 12.44 8.20 -4.07
N SER A 317 11.16 8.53 -3.83
CA SER A 317 10.37 9.38 -4.73
C SER A 317 10.62 10.87 -4.45
N GLU A 318 10.62 11.69 -5.50
CA GLU A 318 10.68 13.14 -5.39
C GLU A 318 9.40 13.76 -5.97
N VAL A 319 8.72 14.61 -5.19
CA VAL A 319 7.56 15.37 -5.66
C VAL A 319 8.02 16.62 -6.39
N ARG A 320 7.49 16.83 -7.60
CA ARG A 320 7.76 18.08 -8.33
C ARG A 320 6.83 19.20 -7.86
N PRO A 321 7.30 20.46 -7.83
CA PRO A 321 6.45 21.60 -7.51
C PRO A 321 5.22 21.64 -8.41
N ARG A 322 4.06 22.01 -7.83
CA ARG A 322 2.84 22.27 -8.61
C ARG A 322 3.09 23.52 -9.46
N SER A 323 3.28 23.36 -10.78
CA SER A 323 3.31 24.46 -11.75
C SER A 323 1.91 25.01 -12.00
#